data_AF-A0A3D2U8S4-F1
#
_entry.id   AF-A0A3D2U8S4-F1
#
_cell.length_a   1.000
_cell.length_b   1.000
_cell.length_c   1.000
_cell.angle_alpha   90.00
_cell.angle_beta   90.00
_cell.angle_gamma   90.00
#
_symmetry.space_group_name_H-M   'P 1'
#
loop_
_entity.id
_entity.type
_entity.pdbx_description
1 polymer ?
#
loop_
_entity_poly.entity_id
_entity_poly.type
_entity_poly.pdbx_seq_one_letter_code
_entity_poly.pdbx_strand_id
1 'polypeptide(L)'
;WSLSPGYDSPHHLGFQREITAACLFCHAGRATAIDDSYHRMQVEELGISCERCHGPGSLHVAKHNGATDKNRDQAGDKFDTTIVNPARLDRHRAEAVCHQCHLQSQAYVNPRGRSLADYRPGLALEDFQHYYRSADPGQKMKVVGHAEQMMLSRC
;
A
#
# COMPACT_ATOMS: atom_id res chain seq x y z
N TRP A 1 7.96 -20.87 -23.57
CA TRP A 1 7.06 -20.51 -22.45
C TRP A 1 7.20 -21.62 -21.44
N SER A 2 7.56 -21.30 -20.20
CA SER A 2 7.80 -22.28 -19.12
C SER A 2 7.10 -21.81 -17.86
N LEU A 3 6.81 -22.72 -16.94
CA LEU A 3 6.27 -22.36 -15.63
C LEU A 3 7.29 -21.52 -14.85
N SER A 4 6.79 -20.66 -13.97
CA SER A 4 7.66 -19.88 -13.08
C SER A 4 8.49 -20.84 -12.21
N PRO A 5 9.77 -20.52 -11.91
CA PRO A 5 10.62 -21.39 -11.10
C PRO A 5 9.94 -21.82 -9.80
N GLY A 6 9.94 -23.12 -9.50
CA GLY A 6 9.30 -23.70 -8.31
C GLY A 6 7.87 -24.21 -8.54
N TYR A 7 7.27 -23.95 -9.71
CA TYR A 7 6.00 -24.56 -10.15
C TYR A 7 6.20 -25.72 -11.15
N ASP A 8 7.44 -26.06 -11.45
CA ASP A 8 7.88 -27.11 -12.38
C ASP A 8 8.02 -28.50 -11.73
N SER A 9 7.65 -28.64 -10.46
CA SER A 9 7.66 -29.91 -9.71
C SER A 9 6.25 -30.31 -9.26
N PRO A 10 5.89 -31.62 -9.26
CA PRO A 10 4.59 -32.10 -8.79
C PRO A 10 4.28 -31.77 -7.32
N HIS A 11 5.30 -31.50 -6.51
CA HIS A 11 5.18 -31.18 -5.08
C HIS A 11 5.29 -29.67 -4.81
N HIS A 12 4.69 -28.85 -5.67
CA HIS A 12 4.66 -27.40 -5.49
C HIS A 12 3.59 -27.01 -4.44
N LEU A 13 3.91 -26.06 -3.56
CA LEU A 13 3.00 -25.57 -2.50
C LEU A 13 1.85 -24.69 -3.02
N GLY A 14 1.63 -24.64 -4.33
CA GLY A 14 0.77 -23.65 -4.99
C GLY A 14 -0.68 -23.63 -4.49
N PHE A 15 -1.19 -24.79 -4.04
CA PHE A 15 -2.55 -24.92 -3.50
C PHE A 15 -2.60 -25.12 -1.98
N GLN A 16 -1.44 -25.10 -1.32
CA GLN A 16 -1.33 -25.32 0.13
C GLN A 16 -0.87 -24.06 0.88
N ARG A 17 -0.41 -23.03 0.16
CA ARG A 17 0.03 -21.78 0.76
C ARG A 17 -1.17 -20.97 1.25
N GLU A 18 -1.20 -20.74 2.56
CA GLU A 18 -2.22 -19.93 3.22
C GLU A 18 -2.16 -18.47 2.75
N ILE A 19 -3.34 -17.87 2.55
CA ILE A 19 -3.50 -16.46 2.23
C ILE A 19 -3.82 -15.72 3.53
N THR A 20 -2.86 -14.95 4.03
CA THR A 20 -3.03 -14.18 5.28
C THR A 20 -3.50 -12.76 5.00
N ALA A 21 -3.88 -12.02 6.04
CA ALA A 21 -4.18 -10.59 5.93
C ALA A 21 -2.99 -9.79 5.37
N ALA A 22 -1.76 -10.22 5.62
CA ALA A 22 -0.57 -9.61 5.03
C ALA A 22 -0.49 -9.82 3.52
N CYS A 23 -0.95 -10.97 3.00
CA CYS A 23 -1.10 -11.17 1.55
C CYS A 23 -2.21 -10.27 1.01
N LEU A 24 -3.37 -10.25 1.66
CA LEU A 24 -4.52 -9.47 1.19
C LEU A 24 -4.29 -7.96 1.26
N PHE A 25 -3.38 -7.46 2.12
CA PHE A 25 -3.04 -6.04 2.15
C PHE A 25 -2.68 -5.51 0.76
N CYS A 26 -1.80 -6.19 0.02
CA CYS A 26 -1.40 -5.77 -1.33
C CYS A 26 -2.32 -6.27 -2.45
N HIS A 27 -3.30 -7.13 -2.13
CA HIS A 27 -4.09 -7.87 -3.12
C HIS A 27 -5.61 -7.67 -3.00
N ALA A 28 -6.06 -6.85 -2.07
CA ALA A 28 -7.44 -6.44 -1.88
C ALA A 28 -7.51 -4.95 -1.53
N GLY A 29 -8.65 -4.31 -1.79
CA GLY A 29 -8.90 -2.93 -1.41
C GLY A 29 -9.07 -2.79 0.10
N ARG A 30 -9.75 -3.76 0.72
CA ARG A 30 -9.94 -3.81 2.16
C ARG A 30 -10.26 -5.23 2.60
N ALA A 31 -9.37 -5.78 3.41
CA ALA A 31 -9.52 -7.11 3.98
C ALA A 31 -9.01 -7.14 5.42
N THR A 32 -9.75 -7.80 6.30
CA THR A 32 -9.42 -7.94 7.73
C THR A 32 -9.59 -9.39 8.18
N ALA A 33 -8.67 -9.86 9.02
CA ALA A 33 -8.81 -11.15 9.68
C ALA A 33 -9.86 -11.04 10.80
N ILE A 34 -10.78 -12.01 10.87
CA ILE A 34 -11.79 -12.09 11.93
C ILE A 34 -11.17 -12.81 13.12
N ASP A 35 -11.10 -12.14 14.27
CA ASP A 35 -10.45 -12.63 15.51
C ASP A 35 -9.00 -13.12 15.27
N ASP A 36 -8.22 -12.39 14.48
CA ASP A 36 -6.85 -12.75 14.07
C ASP A 36 -6.71 -14.13 13.40
N SER A 37 -7.81 -14.65 12.82
CA SER A 37 -7.82 -15.94 12.16
C SER A 37 -7.13 -15.91 10.80
N TYR A 38 -6.32 -16.93 10.53
CA TYR A 38 -5.72 -17.15 9.20
C TYR A 38 -6.72 -17.68 8.15
N HIS A 39 -7.86 -18.23 8.57
CA HIS A 39 -8.83 -18.88 7.68
C HIS A 39 -10.16 -18.12 7.56
N ARG A 40 -10.36 -17.09 8.37
CA ARG A 40 -11.57 -16.25 8.35
C ARG A 40 -11.19 -14.82 8.01
N MET A 41 -11.37 -14.47 6.74
CA MET A 41 -11.11 -13.14 6.21
C MET A 41 -12.43 -12.49 5.83
N GLN A 42 -12.64 -11.25 6.27
CA GLN A 42 -13.67 -10.38 5.73
C GLN A 42 -13.05 -9.53 4.63
N VAL A 43 -13.54 -9.66 3.39
CA VAL A 43 -13.09 -8.85 2.26
C VAL A 43 -14.23 -7.92 1.88
N GLU A 44 -14.05 -6.63 2.14
CA GLU A 44 -15.05 -5.60 1.81
C GLU A 44 -14.87 -5.11 0.38
N GLU A 45 -13.62 -5.05 -0.08
CA GLU A 45 -13.27 -4.57 -1.42
C GLU A 45 -12.29 -5.56 -2.07
N LEU A 46 -12.75 -6.28 -3.09
CA LEU A 46 -12.02 -7.39 -3.71
C LEU A 46 -10.75 -6.95 -4.45
N GLY A 47 -10.78 -5.80 -5.12
CA GLY A 47 -9.65 -5.26 -5.86
C GLY A 47 -9.03 -4.05 -5.16
N ILE A 48 -7.79 -3.73 -5.52
CA ILE A 48 -7.14 -2.48 -5.10
C ILE A 48 -8.04 -1.31 -5.50
N SER A 49 -8.60 -0.63 -4.50
CA SER A 49 -9.65 0.35 -4.63
C SER A 49 -9.12 1.78 -4.55
N CYS A 50 -10.02 2.74 -4.78
CA CYS A 50 -9.74 4.17 -4.68
C CYS A 50 -9.03 4.53 -3.37
N GLU A 51 -9.50 3.97 -2.25
CA GLU A 51 -9.03 4.34 -0.91
C GLU A 51 -7.60 3.85 -0.62
N ARG A 52 -7.09 2.84 -1.34
CA ARG A 52 -5.68 2.43 -1.26
C ARG A 52 -4.74 3.56 -1.71
N CYS A 53 -5.18 4.38 -2.66
CA CYS A 53 -4.39 5.49 -3.19
C CYS A 53 -4.78 6.86 -2.63
N HIS A 54 -6.04 7.01 -2.25
CA HIS A 54 -6.63 8.29 -1.87
C HIS A 54 -6.95 8.41 -0.37
N GLY A 55 -6.77 7.34 0.40
CA GLY A 55 -7.18 7.26 1.80
C GLY A 55 -8.71 7.11 1.97
N PRO A 56 -9.20 7.04 3.21
CA PRO A 56 -10.62 6.88 3.48
C PRO A 56 -11.46 8.03 2.90
N GLY A 57 -12.44 7.71 2.07
CA GLY A 57 -13.26 8.67 1.33
C GLY A 57 -14.50 9.16 2.06
N SER A 58 -14.74 8.74 3.31
CA SER A 58 -15.98 9.04 4.03
C SER A 58 -16.26 10.55 4.19
N LEU A 59 -15.23 11.35 4.45
CA LEU A 59 -15.35 12.81 4.54
C LEU A 59 -15.67 13.44 3.17
N HIS A 60 -15.06 12.91 2.11
CA HIS A 60 -15.31 13.35 0.74
C HIS A 60 -16.73 13.05 0.29
N VAL A 61 -17.21 11.84 0.55
CA VAL A 61 -18.61 11.46 0.29
C VAL A 61 -19.57 12.34 1.11
N ALA A 62 -19.31 12.56 2.39
CA ALA A 62 -20.15 13.41 3.24
C ALA A 62 -20.23 14.85 2.72
N LYS A 63 -19.12 15.40 2.26
CA LYS A 63 -19.05 16.74 1.65
C LYS A 63 -19.93 16.85 0.41
N HIS A 64 -19.77 15.93 -0.54
CA HIS A 64 -20.51 15.97 -1.80
C HIS A 64 -21.98 15.53 -1.68
N ASN A 65 -22.34 14.81 -0.61
CA ASN A 65 -23.73 14.52 -0.27
C ASN A 65 -24.43 15.65 0.52
N GLY A 66 -23.75 16.76 0.79
CA GLY A 66 -24.33 17.92 1.50
C GLY A 66 -24.47 17.73 3.00
N ALA A 67 -23.77 16.75 3.59
CA ALA A 67 -23.78 16.48 5.04
C ALA A 67 -22.77 17.34 5.82
N THR A 68 -21.98 18.18 5.14
CA THR A 68 -21.02 19.10 5.78
C THR A 68 -21.49 20.55 5.70
N ASP A 69 -21.09 21.33 6.70
CA ASP A 69 -21.40 22.74 6.81
C ASP A 69 -20.85 23.52 5.59
N LYS A 70 -21.75 24.07 4.75
CA LYS A 70 -21.39 24.78 3.50
C LYS A 70 -20.51 26.01 3.72
N ASN A 71 -20.34 26.45 4.97
CA ASN A 71 -19.42 27.51 5.36
C ASN A 71 -17.95 27.06 5.41
N ARG A 72 -17.65 25.75 5.49
CA ARG A 72 -16.27 25.24 5.45
C ARG A 72 -15.68 25.27 4.03
N ASP A 73 -16.54 25.18 3.01
CA ASP A 73 -16.16 25.28 1.60
C ASP A 73 -15.90 26.74 1.15
N GLN A 74 -16.20 27.72 2.00
CA GLN A 74 -15.99 29.15 1.71
C GLN A 74 -14.58 29.63 2.10
N ALA A 75 -13.76 28.78 2.72
CA ALA A 75 -12.41 29.12 3.13
C ALA A 75 -11.38 28.96 1.98
N GLY A 76 -11.64 29.53 0.80
CA GLY A 76 -10.61 29.81 -0.22
C GLY A 76 -9.77 28.63 -0.76
N ASP A 77 -10.07 27.39 -0.40
CA ASP A 77 -9.31 26.22 -0.82
C ASP A 77 -9.52 25.98 -2.32
N LYS A 78 -8.44 26.05 -3.09
CA LYS A 78 -8.45 25.84 -4.56
C LYS A 78 -8.73 24.39 -4.96
N PHE A 79 -8.93 23.48 -4.00
CA PHE A 79 -9.12 22.04 -4.23
C PHE A 79 -9.75 21.35 -3.01
N ASP A 80 -10.27 20.13 -3.22
CA ASP A 80 -10.88 19.34 -2.16
C ASP A 80 -9.82 18.72 -1.23
N THR A 81 -9.88 19.07 0.05
CA THR A 81 -8.96 18.62 1.11
C THR A 81 -9.51 17.43 1.91
N THR A 82 -10.72 16.94 1.57
CA THR A 82 -11.37 15.82 2.27
C THR A 82 -10.92 14.44 1.77
N ILE A 83 -10.18 14.39 0.67
CA ILE A 83 -9.59 13.18 0.08
C ILE A 83 -8.20 13.51 -0.46
N VAL A 84 -7.28 12.57 -0.37
CA VAL A 84 -5.90 12.79 -0.82
C VAL A 84 -5.89 12.84 -2.34
N ASN A 85 -5.20 13.82 -2.92
CA ASN A 85 -4.86 13.83 -4.33
C ASN A 85 -3.35 13.62 -4.48
N PRO A 86 -2.87 12.43 -4.92
CA PRO A 86 -1.44 12.16 -5.07
C PRO A 86 -0.69 13.17 -5.95
N ALA A 87 -1.36 13.78 -6.94
CA ALA A 87 -0.74 14.80 -7.80
C ALA A 87 -0.40 16.12 -7.06
N ARG A 88 -0.90 16.29 -5.83
CA ARG A 88 -0.61 17.44 -4.96
C ARG A 88 0.37 17.11 -3.84
N LEU A 89 0.80 15.86 -3.73
CA LEU A 89 1.81 15.45 -2.77
C LEU A 89 3.20 15.78 -3.33
N ASP A 90 4.17 16.01 -2.44
CA ASP A 90 5.57 15.97 -2.87
C ASP A 90 5.91 14.56 -3.39
N ARG A 91 6.96 14.47 -4.20
CA ARG A 91 7.37 13.24 -4.87
C ARG A 91 7.45 12.05 -3.92
N HIS A 92 8.05 12.23 -2.75
CA HIS A 92 8.28 11.15 -1.80
C HIS A 92 6.95 10.57 -1.29
N ARG A 93 6.01 11.44 -0.91
CA ARG A 93 4.66 11.04 -0.49
C ARG A 93 3.81 10.50 -1.64
N ALA A 94 3.99 10.99 -2.87
CA ALA A 94 3.28 10.47 -4.04
C ALA A 94 3.75 9.04 -4.38
N GLU A 95 5.06 8.79 -4.37
CA GLU A 95 5.63 7.47 -4.60
C GLU A 95 5.30 6.48 -3.47
N ALA A 96 5.23 6.96 -2.22
CA ALA A 96 4.83 6.17 -1.05
C ALA A 96 3.48 5.44 -1.24
N VAL A 97 2.54 6.03 -1.99
CA VAL A 97 1.26 5.41 -2.34
C VAL A 97 1.45 4.10 -3.10
N CYS A 98 2.44 4.02 -3.98
CA CYS A 98 2.78 2.82 -4.73
C CYS A 98 3.65 1.87 -3.89
N HIS A 99 4.57 2.45 -3.12
CA HIS A 99 5.57 1.71 -2.34
C HIS A 99 4.96 0.89 -1.20
N GLN A 100 3.79 1.25 -0.66
CA GLN A 100 3.09 0.42 0.32
C GLN A 100 2.89 -1.04 -0.17
N CYS A 101 2.83 -1.27 -1.49
CA CYS A 101 2.74 -2.62 -2.08
C CYS A 101 4.00 -3.04 -2.84
N HIS A 102 4.61 -2.11 -3.58
CA HIS A 102 5.67 -2.41 -4.55
C HIS A 102 7.10 -2.24 -4.02
N LEU A 103 7.28 -1.74 -2.79
CA LEU A 103 8.59 -1.68 -2.15
C LEU A 103 8.83 -2.95 -1.31
N GLN A 104 9.24 -4.01 -1.99
CA GLN A 104 9.59 -5.28 -1.33
C GLN A 104 11.10 -5.39 -1.15
N SER A 105 11.61 -4.79 -0.08
CA SER A 105 13.02 -4.88 0.28
C SER A 105 13.39 -6.27 0.83
N GLN A 106 14.70 -6.55 0.93
CA GLN A 106 15.18 -7.81 1.51
C GLN A 106 14.76 -8.00 2.97
N ALA A 107 14.70 -6.89 3.72
CA ALA A 107 14.22 -6.87 5.09
C ALA A 107 13.47 -5.57 5.34
N TYR A 108 12.41 -5.66 6.13
CA TYR A 108 11.65 -4.53 6.60
C TYR A 108 11.31 -4.71 8.08
N VAL A 109 11.10 -3.59 8.77
CA VAL A 109 10.73 -3.57 10.19
C VAL A 109 9.66 -2.52 10.40
N ASN A 110 8.58 -2.90 11.09
CA ASN A 110 7.56 -1.93 11.49
C ASN A 110 8.01 -1.23 12.78
N PRO A 111 7.84 0.10 12.91
CA PRO A 111 8.06 0.81 14.15
C PRO A 111 7.22 0.23 15.29
N ARG A 112 7.69 0.37 16.53
CA ARG A 112 6.99 -0.14 17.72
C ARG A 112 5.58 0.45 17.80
N GLY A 113 4.57 -0.42 17.90
CA GLY A 113 3.17 -0.01 18.02
C GLY A 113 2.56 0.54 16.72
N ARG A 114 3.22 0.32 15.57
CA ARG A 114 2.72 0.68 14.25
C ARG A 114 2.66 -0.57 13.37
N SER A 115 1.74 -0.57 12.43
CA SER A 115 1.63 -1.54 11.35
C SER A 115 1.61 -0.82 10.02
N LEU A 116 2.09 -1.48 8.96
CA LEU A 116 1.86 -1.01 7.58
C LEU A 116 0.37 -0.85 7.29
N ALA A 117 -0.50 -1.65 7.94
CA ALA A 117 -1.95 -1.52 7.82
C ALA A 117 -2.50 -0.17 8.31
N ASP A 118 -1.74 0.58 9.13
CA ASP A 118 -2.13 1.89 9.64
C ASP A 118 -1.75 3.03 8.68
N TYR A 119 -0.95 2.75 7.65
CA TYR A 119 -0.53 3.74 6.67
C TYR A 119 -1.73 4.34 5.95
N ARG A 120 -1.69 5.66 5.77
CA ARG A 120 -2.67 6.41 4.99
C ARG A 120 -1.94 7.23 3.93
N PRO A 121 -2.42 7.26 2.68
CA PRO A 121 -1.86 8.11 1.63
C PRO A 121 -1.64 9.55 2.10
N GLY A 122 -0.49 10.13 1.77
CA GLY A 122 -0.09 11.47 2.22
C GLY A 122 0.70 11.50 3.55
N LEU A 123 0.77 10.40 4.29
CA LEU A 123 1.71 10.24 5.40
C LEU A 123 3.09 9.77 4.90
N ALA A 124 4.12 9.88 5.74
CA ALA A 124 5.42 9.29 5.45
C ALA A 124 5.33 7.77 5.64
N LEU A 125 5.77 6.98 4.65
CA LEU A 125 5.71 5.52 4.73
C LEU A 125 6.62 4.97 5.84
N GLU A 126 7.72 5.69 6.11
CA GLU A 126 8.74 5.34 7.11
C GLU A 126 8.19 5.39 8.53
N ASP A 127 7.09 6.11 8.76
CA ASP A 127 6.38 6.12 10.06
C ASP A 127 5.70 4.77 10.35
N PHE A 128 5.56 3.90 9.34
CA PHE A 128 4.83 2.62 9.41
C PHE A 128 5.71 1.43 9.06
N GLN A 129 6.73 1.62 8.22
CA GLN A 129 7.64 0.55 7.83
C GLN A 129 9.01 1.11 7.39
N HIS A 130 10.08 0.60 8.00
CA HIS A 130 11.45 0.87 7.58
C HIS A 130 11.95 -0.25 6.67
N TYR A 131 12.50 0.11 5.52
CA TYR A 131 13.04 -0.84 4.56
C TYR A 131 14.56 -0.80 4.57
N TYR A 132 15.17 -1.99 4.56
CA TYR A 132 16.61 -2.17 4.52
C TYR A 132 17.01 -2.86 3.22
N ARG A 133 18.02 -2.28 2.57
CA ARG A 133 18.62 -2.78 1.33
C ARG A 133 20.07 -3.16 1.59
N SER A 134 20.53 -4.25 0.99
CA SER A 134 21.97 -4.55 0.96
C SER A 134 22.71 -3.48 0.15
N ALA A 135 23.83 -2.99 0.70
CA ALA A 135 24.71 -2.05 0.03
C ALA A 135 25.70 -2.74 -0.93
N ASP A 136 25.59 -4.05 -1.15
CA ASP A 136 26.49 -4.82 -2.01
C ASP A 136 26.48 -4.28 -3.46
N PRO A 137 27.60 -3.69 -3.94
CA PRO A 137 27.71 -3.14 -5.29
C PRO A 137 27.62 -4.20 -6.40
N GLY A 138 27.86 -5.48 -6.08
CA GLY A 138 27.76 -6.61 -7.02
C GLY A 138 26.34 -7.15 -7.19
N GLN A 139 25.37 -6.66 -6.42
CA GLN A 139 24.02 -7.21 -6.42
C GLN A 139 23.26 -6.81 -7.70
N LYS A 140 22.97 -7.80 -8.55
CA LYS A 140 22.15 -7.62 -9.73
C LYS A 140 20.68 -7.37 -9.36
N MET A 141 20.02 -6.56 -10.19
CA MET A 141 18.58 -6.29 -10.13
C MET A 141 17.76 -7.57 -9.95
N LYS A 142 16.87 -7.57 -8.96
CA LYS A 142 15.87 -8.63 -8.76
C LYS A 142 14.54 -8.22 -9.41
N VAL A 143 13.68 -9.21 -9.68
CA VAL A 143 12.36 -9.02 -10.31
C VAL A 143 11.50 -7.96 -9.59
N VAL A 144 11.71 -7.72 -8.30
CA VAL A 144 10.98 -6.73 -7.48
C VAL A 144 11.78 -5.46 -7.14
N GLY A 145 12.95 -5.23 -7.76
CA GLY A 145 13.85 -4.10 -7.43
C GLY A 145 13.52 -2.75 -8.10
N HIS A 146 12.44 -2.67 -8.88
CA HIS A 146 12.13 -1.47 -9.68
C HIS A 146 11.83 -0.23 -8.84
N ALA A 147 11.17 -0.38 -7.69
CA ALA A 147 10.90 0.74 -6.77
C ALA A 147 12.22 1.33 -6.22
N GLU A 148 13.16 0.46 -5.84
CA GLU A 148 14.48 0.87 -5.36
C GLU A 148 15.28 1.62 -6.45
N GLN A 149 15.16 1.20 -7.71
CA GLN A 149 15.76 1.91 -8.86
C GLN A 149 15.15 3.31 -9.04
N MET A 150 13.83 3.43 -8.90
CA MET A 150 13.13 4.72 -9.00
C MET A 150 13.58 5.69 -7.91
N MET A 151 13.79 5.21 -6.68
CA MET A 151 14.33 6.02 -5.59
C MET A 151 15.77 6.48 -5.82
N LEU A 152 16.59 5.66 -6.49
CA LEU A 152 17.97 6.01 -6.84
C LEU A 152 18.08 6.89 -8.09
N SER A 153 16.98 7.06 -8.82
CA SER A 153 16.94 7.92 -10.00
C SER A 153 17.21 9.37 -9.59
N ARG A 154 18.10 10.03 -10.34
CA ARG A 154 18.32 11.48 -10.23
C ARG A 154 17.14 12.31 -10.76
N CYS A 155 16.35 11.71 -11.65
CA CYS A 155 15.11 12.26 -12.17
C CYS A 155 13.99 12.03 -11.18
#